data_AF-A0AAV7E772-F1
#
_entry.id   AF-A0AAV7E772-F1
#
_cell.length_a   1.000
_cell.length_b   1.000
_cell.length_c   1.000
_cell.angle_alpha   90.00
_cell.angle_beta   90.00
_cell.angle_gamma   90.00
#
_symmetry.space_group_name_H-M   'P 1'
#
loop_
_entity.id
_entity.type
_entity.pdbx_description
1 polymer ?
#
loop_
_entity_poly.entity_id
_entity_poly.type
_entity_poly.pdbx_seq_one_letter_code
_entity_poly.pdbx_strand_id
1 'polypeptide(L)'
;MGHPLSAAFDSKSGQLILIALLLMVASFYTGTLFGHRSITLVEKMGPSDSGEPHFSNKVALTFRRTPVFLPDTGVNVCPLVYNEYIPCHDLSYISDLLPQLNLSLREELERHCPPLEKRLFCLVPSPKDYKLPIKWPISRDYVWRSNVNHSHLAEVKGGQNWVHEKGQLWWFPGGGTHFKHGAPEYIQRLGNMTTNETGDLVSAGISQVLDVGCGVASFAAYLLPLDIQTMSFAPKDGHENQIQFALERGIGAMISALATKQLPYPSNSFEMVHCSRCRVDWHENDGILLKEIDRLLRPNGYFVYSAPPAYKKVKEFPLIWEKLLNITTAMCWKLIAQQVQTAIWVKEANPSCRLQNADRKQLNICEDEDELKSSWNMPLKNCVKLTSDQANLEKLPPRSERLLQYPSSLARIGINVQMFDSDTLFWQEQIRHYRKLMGVDPSQIRNVMDMNAYLGGFAAALSTSPVWVMNVVPVSLNNTLAAIYERGLVGAFHNWCEPFSTYPRTYDLLHASHLLSHYLDIGEGCLLEDIILEMDRIVRPQGFVIIRDKLSVISRVREMAPKFLWDVKQHVLDNGQRKEELVLICRKKFWAIF
;
A
#
# COMPACT_ATOMS: atom_id res chain seq x y z
N MET A 1 -24.77 -71.99 23.81
CA MET A 1 -25.43 -70.99 24.68
C MET A 1 -24.79 -69.65 24.34
N GLY A 2 -25.43 -68.61 23.81
CA GLY A 2 -26.85 -68.27 23.76
C GLY A 2 -27.05 -66.89 24.40
N HIS A 3 -26.95 -65.81 23.58
CA HIS A 3 -27.47 -64.43 23.75
C HIS A 3 -26.88 -63.51 24.85
N PRO A 4 -27.12 -62.17 24.80
CA PRO A 4 -26.86 -61.25 23.68
C PRO A 4 -26.27 -59.87 24.12
N LEU A 5 -25.67 -59.14 23.19
CA LEU A 5 -25.38 -57.70 23.33
C LEU A 5 -26.63 -56.91 22.94
N SER A 6 -27.27 -56.25 23.92
CA SER A 6 -28.27 -55.21 23.69
C SER A 6 -27.75 -53.90 24.29
N ALA A 7 -27.19 -53.04 23.44
CA ALA A 7 -26.94 -51.64 23.79
C ALA A 7 -28.26 -50.88 23.63
N ALA A 8 -28.90 -50.56 24.75
CA ALA A 8 -30.04 -49.66 24.78
C ALA A 8 -29.56 -48.24 24.44
N PHE A 9 -29.89 -47.77 23.25
CA PHE A 9 -29.88 -46.34 22.93
C PHE A 9 -30.93 -45.67 23.83
N ASP A 10 -30.47 -44.86 24.78
CA ASP A 10 -31.34 -44.11 25.67
C ASP A 10 -32.21 -43.17 24.84
N SER A 11 -33.53 -43.38 24.91
CA SER A 11 -34.57 -42.69 24.13
C SER A 11 -34.46 -41.16 24.23
N LYS A 12 -33.98 -40.65 25.38
CA LYS A 12 -33.74 -39.21 25.59
C LYS A 12 -32.57 -38.67 24.78
N SER A 13 -31.49 -39.43 24.62
CA SER A 13 -30.36 -39.05 23.77
C SER A 13 -30.74 -39.08 22.29
N GLY A 14 -31.55 -40.06 21.88
CA GLY A 14 -32.10 -40.12 20.53
C GLY A 14 -32.97 -38.91 20.20
N GLN A 15 -33.85 -38.50 21.12
CA GLN A 15 -34.70 -37.30 20.94
C GLN A 15 -33.89 -36.01 20.86
N LEU A 16 -32.86 -35.83 21.71
CA LEU A 16 -31.99 -34.65 21.68
C LEU A 16 -31.20 -34.55 20.37
N ILE A 17 -30.69 -35.67 19.86
CA ILE A 17 -29.98 -35.72 18.58
C ILE A 17 -30.96 -35.40 17.43
N LEU A 18 -32.19 -35.91 17.47
CA LEU A 18 -33.20 -35.65 16.46
C LEU A 18 -33.63 -34.17 16.44
N ILE A 19 -33.79 -33.56 17.62
CA ILE A 19 -34.09 -32.13 17.75
C ILE A 19 -32.93 -31.27 17.25
N ALA A 20 -31.68 -31.64 17.56
CA ALA A 20 -30.50 -30.94 17.06
C ALA A 20 -30.39 -31.05 15.53
N LEU A 21 -30.66 -32.22 14.95
CA LEU A 21 -30.71 -32.43 13.50
C LEU A 21 -31.84 -31.64 12.85
N LEU A 22 -33.03 -31.61 13.46
CA LEU A 22 -34.16 -30.80 12.97
C LEU A 22 -33.87 -29.30 13.05
N LEU A 23 -33.19 -28.83 14.09
CA LEU A 23 -32.74 -27.43 14.20
C LEU A 23 -31.65 -27.10 13.16
N MET A 24 -30.71 -28.01 12.91
CA MET A 24 -29.68 -27.83 11.88
C MET A 24 -30.27 -27.80 10.48
N VAL A 25 -31.21 -28.70 10.20
CA VAL A 25 -31.95 -28.74 8.92
C VAL A 25 -32.84 -27.51 8.78
N ALA A 26 -33.57 -27.10 9.83
CA ALA A 26 -34.37 -25.87 9.80
C ALA A 26 -33.51 -24.61 9.64
N SER A 27 -32.32 -24.55 10.26
CA SER A 27 -31.36 -23.46 10.09
C SER A 27 -30.77 -23.43 8.68
N PHE A 28 -30.50 -24.60 8.09
CA PHE A 28 -30.05 -24.71 6.71
C PHE A 28 -31.14 -24.26 5.73
N TYR A 29 -32.39 -24.71 5.92
CA TYR A 29 -33.50 -24.36 5.04
C TYR A 29 -34.01 -22.92 5.23
N THR A 30 -33.98 -22.37 6.45
CA THR A 30 -34.23 -20.93 6.67
C THR A 30 -33.10 -20.07 6.09
N GLY A 31 -31.85 -20.53 6.17
CA GLY A 31 -30.72 -19.94 5.47
C GLY A 31 -30.90 -19.92 3.95
N THR A 32 -31.57 -20.92 3.36
CA THR A 32 -31.91 -20.91 1.92
C THR A 32 -33.18 -20.11 1.58
N LEU A 33 -34.17 -20.06 2.47
CA LEU A 33 -35.42 -19.26 2.30
C LEU A 33 -35.17 -17.75 2.45
N PHE A 34 -34.16 -17.35 3.23
CA PHE A 34 -33.68 -15.96 3.32
C PHE A 34 -32.41 -15.69 2.50
N GLY A 35 -31.81 -16.72 1.89
CA GLY A 35 -30.55 -16.66 1.13
C GLY A 35 -30.67 -16.66 -0.40
N HIS A 36 -31.89 -16.63 -0.94
CA HIS A 36 -32.15 -16.44 -2.38
C HIS A 36 -33.00 -15.20 -2.62
N ARG A 37 -32.44 -14.03 -2.28
CA ARG A 37 -32.61 -12.88 -3.16
C ARG A 37 -31.54 -13.00 -4.23
N SER A 38 -31.91 -13.52 -5.39
CA SER A 38 -31.28 -13.12 -6.64
C SER A 38 -31.21 -11.60 -6.62
N ILE A 39 -30.00 -11.05 -6.44
CA ILE A 39 -29.75 -9.63 -6.56
C ILE A 39 -29.87 -9.33 -8.05
N THR A 40 -31.10 -9.12 -8.50
CA THR A 40 -31.38 -8.40 -9.72
C THR A 40 -30.98 -6.96 -9.44
N LEU A 41 -29.70 -6.65 -9.66
CA LEU A 41 -29.18 -5.28 -9.58
C LEU A 41 -29.69 -4.52 -10.80
N VAL A 42 -30.98 -4.21 -10.80
CA VAL A 42 -31.60 -3.21 -11.64
C VAL A 42 -32.24 -2.22 -10.68
N GLU A 43 -31.40 -1.39 -10.08
CA GLU A 43 -31.88 -0.05 -9.74
C GLU A 43 -32.25 0.59 -11.07
N LYS A 44 -33.55 0.77 -11.30
CA LYS A 44 -34.05 1.77 -12.23
C LYS A 44 -33.47 3.11 -11.77
N MET A 45 -32.36 3.53 -12.37
CA MET A 45 -32.04 4.95 -12.49
C MET A 45 -33.28 5.59 -13.11
N GLY A 46 -33.97 6.44 -12.36
CA GLY A 46 -34.95 7.36 -12.93
C GLY A 46 -34.28 8.15 -14.06
N PRO A 47 -35.05 8.69 -15.02
CA PRO A 47 -34.47 9.41 -16.14
C PRO A 47 -33.57 10.52 -15.58
N SER A 48 -32.27 10.35 -15.74
CA SER A 48 -31.32 11.43 -15.49
C SER A 48 -31.67 12.51 -16.49
N ASP A 49 -31.95 13.69 -15.97
CA ASP A 49 -32.00 14.93 -16.72
C ASP A 49 -30.93 14.89 -17.81
N SER A 50 -31.37 14.89 -19.08
CA SER A 50 -30.54 14.73 -20.27
C SER A 50 -29.83 16.04 -20.61
N GLY A 51 -29.25 16.69 -19.60
CA GLY A 51 -28.26 17.73 -19.77
C GLY A 51 -26.89 17.10 -19.59
N GLU A 52 -26.18 16.83 -20.69
CA GLU A 52 -24.74 16.55 -20.61
C GLU A 52 -24.11 17.66 -19.76
N PRO A 53 -23.36 17.34 -18.68
CA PRO A 53 -22.62 18.35 -17.95
C PRO A 53 -21.49 18.81 -18.88
N HIS A 54 -21.77 19.83 -19.68
CA HIS A 54 -20.82 20.42 -20.61
C HIS A 54 -19.81 21.22 -19.79
N PHE A 55 -18.80 20.55 -19.24
CA PHE A 55 -17.68 21.22 -18.59
C PHE A 55 -16.87 22.00 -19.64
N SER A 56 -16.36 23.17 -19.27
CA SER A 56 -15.67 24.09 -20.19
C SER A 56 -14.29 23.60 -20.63
N ASN A 57 -13.73 22.63 -19.91
CA ASN A 57 -12.38 22.12 -20.11
C ASN A 57 -12.27 21.44 -21.48
N LYS A 58 -11.28 21.85 -22.27
CA LYS A 58 -11.05 21.30 -23.61
C LYS A 58 -10.25 20.01 -23.53
N VAL A 59 -10.54 19.06 -24.42
CA VAL A 59 -9.69 17.89 -24.62
C VAL A 59 -8.51 18.29 -25.49
N ALA A 60 -7.34 18.43 -24.88
CA ALA A 60 -6.11 18.79 -25.56
C ALA A 60 -4.89 18.34 -24.76
N LEU A 61 -3.87 17.85 -25.44
CA LEU A 61 -2.59 17.55 -24.80
C LEU A 61 -1.86 18.85 -24.51
N THR A 62 -1.59 19.12 -23.24
CA THR A 62 -0.78 20.25 -22.79
C THR A 62 0.35 19.77 -21.93
N PHE A 63 1.46 20.50 -21.99
CA PHE A 63 2.67 20.26 -21.21
C PHE A 63 2.90 21.41 -20.23
N ARG A 64 3.66 21.14 -19.18
CA ARG A 64 4.02 22.16 -18.19
C ARG A 64 4.83 23.27 -18.90
N ARG A 65 4.39 24.54 -18.76
CA ARG A 65 5.10 25.74 -19.24
C ARG A 65 5.52 26.65 -18.09
N THR A 66 6.60 27.41 -18.29
CA THR A 66 7.02 28.50 -17.38
C THR A 66 6.76 29.85 -18.09
N PRO A 67 5.90 30.74 -17.56
CA PRO A 67 5.07 30.58 -16.35
C PRO A 67 3.90 29.61 -16.56
N VAL A 68 3.38 29.05 -15.47
CA VAL A 68 2.15 28.24 -15.52
C VAL A 68 0.97 29.16 -15.81
N PHE A 69 0.13 28.75 -16.75
CA PHE A 69 -1.07 29.46 -17.14
C PHE A 69 -2.28 28.53 -16.99
N LEU A 70 -3.28 28.97 -16.21
CA LEU A 70 -4.55 28.27 -16.05
C LEU A 70 -5.63 28.99 -16.86
N PRO A 71 -6.09 28.44 -18.00
CA PRO A 71 -7.12 29.07 -18.83
C PRO A 71 -8.40 29.36 -18.03
N ASP A 72 -9.17 30.35 -18.47
CA ASP A 72 -10.50 30.64 -17.88
C ASP A 72 -11.47 29.48 -18.08
N THR A 73 -11.27 28.69 -19.14
CA THR A 73 -12.02 27.45 -19.40
C THR A 73 -11.64 26.29 -18.48
N GLY A 74 -10.62 26.44 -17.63
CA GLY A 74 -10.08 25.38 -16.78
C GLY A 74 -8.87 24.66 -17.37
N VAL A 75 -8.30 23.73 -16.60
CA VAL A 75 -7.18 22.88 -17.01
C VAL A 75 -7.66 21.91 -18.08
N ASN A 76 -6.96 21.80 -19.21
CA ASN A 76 -7.35 20.87 -20.27
C ASN A 76 -7.43 19.43 -19.77
N VAL A 77 -8.27 18.61 -20.41
CA VAL A 77 -8.33 17.16 -20.19
C VAL A 77 -7.39 16.48 -21.19
N CYS A 78 -6.57 15.55 -20.73
CA CYS A 78 -5.71 14.79 -21.61
C CYS A 78 -6.54 13.90 -22.55
N PRO A 79 -6.07 13.59 -23.77
CA PRO A 79 -6.72 12.59 -24.62
C PRO A 79 -6.87 11.23 -23.91
N LEU A 80 -7.90 10.46 -24.28
CA LEU A 80 -8.27 9.20 -23.60
C LEU A 80 -7.14 8.17 -23.53
N VAL A 81 -6.19 8.17 -24.47
CA VAL A 81 -5.00 7.30 -24.45
C VAL A 81 -4.14 7.47 -23.19
N TYR A 82 -4.22 8.63 -22.53
CA TYR A 82 -3.49 8.93 -21.30
C TYR A 82 -4.25 8.55 -20.02
N ASN A 83 -5.36 7.80 -20.10
CA ASN A 83 -6.19 7.48 -18.92
C ASN A 83 -5.44 6.70 -17.81
N GLU A 84 -4.33 6.04 -18.13
CA GLU A 84 -3.43 5.34 -17.20
C GLU A 84 -2.05 5.99 -17.08
N TYR A 85 -1.93 7.26 -17.45
CA TYR A 85 -0.66 7.98 -17.42
C TYR A 85 -0.09 8.07 -15.99
N ILE A 86 1.13 7.55 -15.81
CA ILE A 86 1.89 7.60 -14.57
C ILE A 86 3.23 8.24 -14.92
N PRO A 87 3.43 9.54 -14.61
CA PRO A 87 4.53 10.31 -15.19
C PRO A 87 5.91 9.69 -15.01
N CYS A 88 6.21 9.19 -13.80
CA CYS A 88 7.54 8.65 -13.49
C CYS A 88 7.71 7.16 -13.82
N HIS A 89 6.70 6.55 -14.44
CA HIS A 89 6.69 5.18 -14.92
C HIS A 89 6.13 5.16 -16.36
N ASP A 90 6.43 6.21 -17.12
CA ASP A 90 6.01 6.37 -18.50
C ASP A 90 6.94 5.57 -19.42
N LEU A 91 6.36 4.60 -20.14
CA LEU A 91 7.15 3.68 -20.97
C LEU A 91 7.82 4.38 -22.14
N SER A 92 7.21 5.44 -22.69
CA SER A 92 7.82 6.21 -23.78
C SER A 92 9.05 6.95 -23.28
N TYR A 93 8.95 7.60 -22.13
CA TYR A 93 10.09 8.30 -21.53
C TYR A 93 11.20 7.34 -21.09
N ILE A 94 10.85 6.20 -20.47
CA ILE A 94 11.83 5.18 -20.10
C ILE A 94 12.53 4.61 -21.34
N SER A 95 11.79 4.40 -22.44
CA SER A 95 12.36 3.95 -23.72
C SER A 95 13.46 4.89 -24.23
N ASP A 96 13.28 6.21 -24.08
CA ASP A 96 14.28 7.21 -24.47
C ASP A 96 15.53 7.15 -23.57
N LEU A 97 15.38 6.69 -22.33
CA LEU A 97 16.48 6.56 -21.37
C LEU A 97 17.24 5.24 -21.48
N LEU A 98 16.66 4.19 -22.07
CA LEU A 98 17.28 2.85 -22.16
C LEU A 98 18.77 2.84 -22.54
N PRO A 99 19.28 3.67 -23.49
CA PRO A 99 20.70 3.69 -23.83
C PRO A 99 21.64 4.13 -22.68
N GLN A 100 21.11 4.80 -21.66
CA GLN A 100 21.84 5.34 -20.51
C GLN A 100 21.65 4.49 -19.25
N LEU A 101 20.67 3.58 -19.24
CA LEU A 101 20.31 2.77 -18.08
C LEU A 101 21.09 1.46 -18.05
N ASN A 102 21.45 1.02 -16.85
CA ASN A 102 22.04 -0.28 -16.63
C ASN A 102 20.96 -1.37 -16.53
N LEU A 103 20.67 -2.01 -17.67
CA LEU A 103 19.67 -3.08 -17.76
C LEU A 103 20.05 -4.35 -16.99
N SER A 104 21.34 -4.59 -16.71
CA SER A 104 21.73 -5.74 -15.87
C SER A 104 21.38 -5.51 -14.40
N LEU A 105 21.25 -4.25 -13.98
CA LEU A 105 20.80 -3.86 -12.64
C LEU A 105 19.29 -3.55 -12.59
N ARG A 106 18.58 -3.75 -13.70
CA ARG A 106 17.14 -3.50 -13.82
C ARG A 106 16.74 -2.04 -13.60
N GLU A 107 17.63 -1.09 -13.92
CA GLU A 107 17.36 0.34 -13.75
C GLU A 107 16.13 0.80 -14.54
N GLU A 108 15.74 0.12 -15.62
CA GLU A 108 14.54 0.43 -16.40
C GLU A 108 13.23 0.23 -15.62
N LEU A 109 13.25 -0.55 -14.53
CA LEU A 109 12.09 -0.76 -13.67
C LEU A 109 11.95 0.32 -12.58
N GLU A 110 13.00 1.12 -12.38
CA GLU A 110 12.97 2.21 -11.41
C GLU A 110 12.08 3.36 -11.86
N ARG A 111 11.78 4.22 -10.89
CA ARG A 111 11.12 5.49 -11.11
C ARG A 111 12.04 6.44 -11.90
N HIS A 112 11.57 6.87 -13.06
CA HIS A 112 12.22 7.88 -13.92
C HIS A 112 11.25 9.01 -14.24
N CYS A 113 11.35 10.12 -13.52
CA CYS A 113 10.46 11.26 -13.75
C CYS A 113 10.97 12.15 -14.90
N PRO A 114 10.10 12.50 -15.88
CA PRO A 114 10.44 13.53 -16.86
C PRO A 114 10.76 14.86 -16.18
N PRO A 115 11.65 15.69 -16.78
CA PRO A 115 11.80 17.09 -16.37
C PRO A 115 10.48 17.84 -16.54
N LEU A 116 10.27 18.92 -15.78
CA LEU A 116 8.98 19.61 -15.68
C LEU A 116 8.38 19.93 -17.05
N GLU A 117 9.18 20.43 -17.97
CA GLU A 117 8.84 20.90 -19.31
C GLU A 117 8.31 19.77 -20.21
N LYS A 118 8.70 18.52 -19.92
CA LYS A 118 8.22 17.31 -20.59
C LYS A 118 7.02 16.68 -19.88
N ARG A 119 6.64 17.14 -18.68
CA ARG A 119 5.47 16.62 -17.96
C ARG A 119 4.19 17.15 -18.58
N LEU A 120 3.20 16.27 -18.70
CA LEU A 120 1.84 16.67 -19.05
C LEU A 120 1.25 17.59 -17.99
N PHE A 121 0.51 18.59 -18.45
CA PHE A 121 -0.25 19.53 -17.65
C PHE A 121 -1.70 19.53 -18.12
N CYS A 122 -2.37 18.40 -17.92
CA CYS A 122 -3.78 18.18 -18.23
C CYS A 122 -4.39 17.15 -17.27
N LEU A 123 -5.70 17.22 -17.05
CA LEU A 123 -6.43 16.29 -16.18
C LEU A 123 -6.49 14.91 -16.84
N VAL A 124 -6.09 13.87 -16.11
CA VAL A 124 -6.10 12.49 -16.63
C VAL A 124 -7.55 11.97 -16.68
N PRO A 125 -8.10 11.62 -17.86
CA PRO A 125 -9.48 11.18 -17.98
C PRO A 125 -9.69 9.79 -17.37
N SER A 126 -10.93 9.52 -16.97
CA SER A 126 -11.37 8.16 -16.64
C SER A 126 -11.41 7.30 -17.91
N PRO A 127 -11.19 5.96 -17.81
CA PRO A 127 -11.37 5.07 -18.95
C PRO A 127 -12.82 5.07 -19.44
N LYS A 128 -13.03 4.55 -20.66
CA LYS A 128 -14.37 4.38 -21.22
C LYS A 128 -15.20 3.46 -20.31
N ASP A 129 -16.45 3.84 -20.07
CA ASP A 129 -17.40 3.12 -19.22
C ASP A 129 -16.94 2.96 -17.75
N TYR A 130 -16.06 3.85 -17.27
CA TYR A 130 -15.64 3.89 -15.87
C TYR A 130 -16.85 3.97 -14.93
N LYS A 131 -16.79 3.21 -13.85
CA LYS A 131 -17.78 3.18 -12.79
C LYS A 131 -17.14 3.57 -11.47
N LEU A 132 -17.94 4.10 -10.55
CA LEU A 132 -17.47 4.26 -9.19
C LEU A 132 -17.07 2.88 -8.61
N PRO A 133 -15.96 2.81 -7.87
CA PRO A 133 -15.46 1.55 -7.31
C PRO A 133 -16.53 0.83 -6.47
N ILE A 134 -16.47 -0.50 -6.48
CA ILE A 134 -17.28 -1.33 -5.59
C ILE A 134 -16.91 -0.99 -4.14
N LYS A 135 -17.89 -0.95 -3.25
CA LYS A 135 -17.64 -0.61 -1.83
C LYS A 135 -16.93 -1.75 -1.09
N TRP A 136 -16.11 -1.38 -0.13
CA TRP A 136 -15.51 -2.33 0.82
C TRP A 136 -16.61 -2.99 1.68
N PRO A 137 -16.53 -4.30 2.03
CA PRO A 137 -15.45 -5.25 1.73
C PRO A 137 -15.59 -6.02 0.42
N ILE A 138 -16.68 -5.81 -0.34
CA ILE A 138 -16.95 -6.55 -1.58
C ILE A 138 -15.83 -6.31 -2.61
N SER A 139 -15.28 -5.09 -2.63
CA SER A 139 -14.17 -4.70 -3.51
C SER A 139 -12.93 -5.58 -3.36
N ARG A 140 -12.73 -6.23 -2.20
CA ARG A 140 -11.62 -7.16 -1.99
C ARG A 140 -11.60 -8.26 -3.05
N ASP A 141 -12.78 -8.75 -3.44
CA ASP A 141 -12.93 -9.93 -4.30
C ASP A 141 -13.51 -9.59 -5.67
N TYR A 142 -14.09 -8.39 -5.85
CA TYR A 142 -14.72 -7.99 -7.10
C TYR A 142 -14.37 -6.56 -7.48
N VAL A 143 -13.95 -6.35 -8.73
CA VAL A 143 -13.81 -4.99 -9.30
C VAL A 143 -14.46 -4.91 -10.68
N TRP A 144 -14.81 -3.70 -11.13
CA TRP A 144 -15.37 -3.50 -12.47
C TRP A 144 -14.32 -3.74 -13.55
N ARG A 145 -14.67 -4.48 -14.61
CA ARG A 145 -13.75 -4.67 -15.75
C ARG A 145 -13.45 -3.37 -16.49
N SER A 146 -14.43 -2.47 -16.61
CA SER A 146 -14.25 -1.18 -17.26
C SER A 146 -13.29 -0.23 -16.52
N ASN A 147 -13.05 -0.46 -15.22
CA ASN A 147 -12.11 0.35 -14.44
C ASN A 147 -10.66 -0.07 -14.62
N VAL A 148 -10.43 -1.35 -14.93
CA VAL A 148 -9.11 -1.96 -15.15
C VAL A 148 -9.22 -2.92 -16.35
N ASN A 149 -9.15 -2.36 -17.56
CA ASN A 149 -9.44 -3.07 -18.80
C ASN A 149 -8.20 -3.80 -19.35
N HIS A 150 -7.72 -4.79 -18.59
CA HIS A 150 -6.52 -5.59 -18.90
C HIS A 150 -6.87 -7.08 -18.92
N SER A 151 -7.41 -7.56 -20.05
CA SER A 151 -7.87 -8.96 -20.18
C SER A 151 -6.71 -9.95 -20.34
N HIS A 152 -5.57 -9.52 -20.87
CA HIS A 152 -4.42 -10.38 -21.10
C HIS A 152 -3.82 -10.95 -19.80
N LEU A 153 -3.91 -10.22 -18.67
CA LEU A 153 -3.52 -10.77 -17.37
C LEU A 153 -4.37 -12.01 -17.00
N ALA A 154 -5.68 -11.97 -17.23
CA ALA A 154 -6.58 -13.09 -16.95
C ALA A 154 -6.31 -14.28 -17.89
N GLU A 155 -6.00 -14.01 -19.16
CA GLU A 155 -5.62 -15.05 -20.14
C GLU A 155 -4.31 -15.77 -19.74
N VAL A 156 -3.28 -15.02 -19.36
CA VAL A 156 -1.95 -15.58 -19.05
C VAL A 156 -1.86 -16.14 -17.62
N LYS A 157 -2.66 -15.64 -16.67
CA LYS A 157 -2.60 -16.01 -15.24
C LYS A 157 -3.85 -16.72 -14.72
N GLY A 158 -4.87 -16.96 -15.55
CA GLY A 158 -6.10 -17.65 -15.14
C GLY A 158 -5.86 -19.02 -14.50
N GLY A 159 -4.90 -19.80 -15.04
CA GLY A 159 -4.50 -21.11 -14.48
C GLY A 159 -3.80 -21.07 -13.11
N GLN A 160 -3.53 -19.87 -12.57
CA GLN A 160 -2.96 -19.67 -11.24
C GLN A 160 -3.99 -19.13 -10.23
N ASN A 161 -5.25 -18.97 -10.66
CA ASN A 161 -6.36 -18.40 -9.87
C ASN A 161 -6.06 -17.00 -9.32
N TRP A 162 -5.36 -16.16 -10.08
CA TRP A 162 -5.12 -14.77 -9.69
C TRP A 162 -6.37 -13.93 -9.84
N VAL A 163 -6.99 -14.02 -11.02
CA VAL A 163 -8.15 -13.22 -11.43
C VAL A 163 -8.93 -13.98 -12.50
N HIS A 164 -10.25 -13.86 -12.49
CA HIS A 164 -11.16 -14.49 -13.45
C HIS A 164 -12.20 -13.49 -13.95
N GLU A 165 -12.62 -13.65 -15.21
CA GLU A 165 -13.77 -12.90 -15.73
C GLU A 165 -15.09 -13.40 -15.14
N LYS A 166 -15.96 -12.47 -14.73
CA LYS A 166 -17.31 -12.77 -14.25
C LYS A 166 -18.30 -11.70 -14.70
N GLY A 167 -18.78 -11.81 -15.94
CA GLY A 167 -19.72 -10.82 -16.51
C GLY A 167 -19.07 -9.45 -16.61
N GLN A 168 -19.60 -8.42 -15.94
CA GLN A 168 -18.98 -7.08 -15.92
C GLN A 168 -17.88 -6.91 -14.86
N LEU A 169 -17.54 -7.98 -14.14
CA LEU A 169 -16.61 -7.95 -13.01
C LEU A 169 -15.37 -8.80 -13.26
N TRP A 170 -14.27 -8.38 -12.66
CA TRP A 170 -13.14 -9.22 -12.32
C TRP A 170 -13.41 -9.87 -10.97
N TRP A 171 -13.12 -11.16 -10.83
CA TRP A 171 -13.23 -11.90 -9.58
C TRP A 171 -11.86 -12.40 -9.12
N PHE A 172 -11.52 -12.14 -7.85
CA PHE A 172 -10.27 -12.54 -7.22
C PHE A 172 -10.54 -13.63 -6.17
N PRO A 173 -10.22 -14.91 -6.45
CA PRO A 173 -10.49 -16.01 -5.52
C PRO A 173 -9.42 -16.13 -4.42
N GLY A 174 -8.44 -15.21 -4.37
CA GLY A 174 -7.33 -15.25 -3.41
C GLY A 174 -6.18 -16.18 -3.79
N GLY A 175 -6.15 -16.66 -5.03
CA GLY A 175 -5.06 -17.50 -5.53
C GLY A 175 -3.78 -16.73 -5.84
N GLY A 176 -2.71 -17.50 -6.07
CA GLY A 176 -1.37 -17.02 -6.40
C GLY A 176 -0.52 -18.16 -6.98
N THR A 177 0.65 -17.84 -7.55
CA THR A 177 1.52 -18.84 -8.20
C THR A 177 1.84 -20.03 -7.30
N HIS A 178 2.09 -19.76 -6.01
CA HIS A 178 2.44 -20.75 -4.98
C HIS A 178 1.31 -21.03 -3.97
N PHE A 179 0.11 -20.49 -4.21
CA PHE A 179 -1.06 -20.73 -3.37
C PHE A 179 -2.32 -20.72 -4.23
N LYS A 180 -2.32 -21.58 -5.26
CA LYS A 180 -3.38 -21.64 -6.28
C LYS A 180 -4.76 -21.96 -5.69
N HIS A 181 -4.81 -22.64 -4.55
CA HIS A 181 -6.04 -23.02 -3.85
C HIS A 181 -6.49 -21.97 -2.81
N GLY A 182 -5.78 -20.84 -2.72
CA GLY A 182 -6.14 -19.71 -1.86
C GLY A 182 -5.04 -19.33 -0.87
N ALA A 183 -4.97 -18.04 -0.57
CA ALA A 183 -4.06 -17.48 0.42
C ALA A 183 -4.23 -18.01 1.87
N PRO A 184 -5.43 -18.39 2.37
CA PRO A 184 -5.59 -18.82 3.76
C PRO A 184 -4.71 -20.02 4.16
N GLU A 185 -4.71 -21.09 3.35
CA GLU A 185 -3.89 -22.28 3.63
C GLU A 185 -2.39 -21.94 3.61
N TYR A 186 -1.99 -21.04 2.70
CA TYR A 186 -0.62 -20.57 2.62
C TYR A 186 -0.22 -19.76 3.85
N ILE A 187 -1.05 -18.80 4.26
CA ILE A 187 -0.83 -17.96 5.46
C ILE A 187 -0.73 -18.85 6.71
N GLN A 188 -1.63 -19.82 6.87
CA GLN A 188 -1.57 -20.75 7.99
C GLN A 188 -0.27 -21.57 7.98
N ARG A 189 0.14 -22.06 6.80
CA ARG A 189 1.42 -22.79 6.67
C ARG A 189 2.61 -21.90 7.03
N LEU A 190 2.63 -20.64 6.61
CA LEU A 190 3.68 -19.70 7.01
C LEU A 190 3.69 -19.50 8.53
N GLY A 191 2.53 -19.35 9.16
CA GLY A 191 2.41 -19.29 10.63
C GLY A 191 3.06 -20.48 11.31
N ASN A 192 2.67 -21.70 10.93
CA ASN A 192 3.22 -22.93 11.49
C ASN A 192 4.74 -23.06 11.26
N MET A 193 5.22 -22.70 10.06
CA MET A 193 6.65 -22.73 9.74
C MET A 193 7.46 -21.73 10.55
N THR A 194 6.89 -20.57 10.86
CA THR A 194 7.57 -19.52 11.64
C THR A 194 7.60 -19.84 13.13
N THR A 195 6.54 -20.41 13.70
CA THR A 195 6.47 -20.73 15.13
C THR A 195 6.98 -22.13 15.47
N ASN A 196 7.29 -22.96 14.47
CA ASN A 196 7.68 -24.38 14.62
C ASN A 196 6.62 -25.24 15.36
N GLU A 197 5.36 -24.76 15.40
CA GLU A 197 4.21 -25.36 16.08
C GLU A 197 2.91 -25.09 15.27
N THR A 198 1.73 -25.21 15.89
CA THR A 198 0.42 -24.85 15.31
C THR A 198 0.06 -23.38 15.53
N GLY A 199 1.02 -22.47 15.32
CA GLY A 199 0.82 -21.03 15.49
C GLY A 199 0.37 -20.32 14.21
N ASP A 200 0.07 -19.04 14.33
CA ASP A 200 -0.19 -18.14 13.19
C ASP A 200 0.85 -17.01 13.12
N LEU A 201 0.77 -16.18 12.07
CA LEU A 201 1.70 -15.07 11.89
C LEU A 201 1.61 -14.03 13.03
N VAL A 202 0.42 -13.84 13.61
CA VAL A 202 0.22 -12.89 14.72
C VAL A 202 0.94 -13.38 15.98
N SER A 203 0.84 -14.67 16.29
CA SER A 203 1.54 -15.30 17.41
C SER A 203 3.07 -15.28 17.23
N ALA A 204 3.55 -15.25 15.98
CA ALA A 204 4.96 -15.02 15.64
C ALA A 204 5.40 -13.54 15.81
N GLY A 205 4.50 -12.65 16.23
CA GLY A 205 4.77 -11.23 16.43
C GLY A 205 4.73 -10.38 15.15
N ILE A 206 4.11 -10.88 14.08
CA ILE A 206 4.08 -10.18 12.79
C ILE A 206 2.85 -9.28 12.74
N SER A 207 3.08 -8.00 12.45
CA SER A 207 2.01 -7.01 12.31
C SER A 207 2.20 -6.05 11.13
N GLN A 208 3.43 -5.94 10.61
CA GLN A 208 3.79 -5.18 9.42
C GLN A 208 4.58 -6.06 8.45
N VAL A 209 4.09 -6.15 7.21
CA VAL A 209 4.66 -6.98 6.15
C VAL A 209 5.01 -6.13 4.92
N LEU A 210 6.17 -6.38 4.33
CA LEU A 210 6.52 -5.91 2.99
C LEU A 210 6.32 -7.05 1.99
N ASP A 211 5.38 -6.90 1.05
CA ASP A 211 5.05 -7.91 0.04
C ASP A 211 5.69 -7.56 -1.31
N VAL A 212 6.82 -8.20 -1.60
CA VAL A 212 7.68 -7.93 -2.78
C VAL A 212 7.17 -8.73 -3.98
N GLY A 213 6.91 -8.04 -5.09
CA GLY A 213 6.39 -8.68 -6.30
C GLY A 213 5.00 -9.28 -6.08
N CYS A 214 4.16 -8.54 -5.35
CA CYS A 214 2.88 -8.98 -4.79
C CYS A 214 1.81 -9.42 -5.81
N GLY A 215 2.02 -9.19 -7.10
CA GLY A 215 1.00 -9.42 -8.12
C GLY A 215 -0.23 -8.57 -7.89
N VAL A 216 -1.40 -9.20 -7.84
CA VAL A 216 -2.67 -8.52 -7.51
C VAL A 216 -2.88 -8.31 -6.00
N ALA A 217 -1.85 -8.54 -5.18
CA ALA A 217 -1.86 -8.43 -3.71
C ALA A 217 -2.85 -9.37 -2.99
N SER A 218 -3.02 -10.59 -3.50
CA SER A 218 -3.85 -11.62 -2.85
C SER A 218 -3.35 -11.98 -1.45
N PHE A 219 -2.02 -12.02 -1.23
CA PHE A 219 -1.47 -12.32 0.09
C PHE A 219 -1.87 -11.23 1.09
N ALA A 220 -1.56 -9.96 0.79
CA ALA A 220 -1.97 -8.81 1.59
C ALA A 220 -3.49 -8.75 1.86
N ALA A 221 -4.33 -9.03 0.86
CA ALA A 221 -5.79 -9.00 1.01
C ALA A 221 -6.32 -9.96 2.08
N TYR A 222 -5.66 -11.10 2.28
CA TYR A 222 -6.04 -12.12 3.26
C TYR A 222 -5.29 -11.99 4.60
N LEU A 223 -4.34 -11.06 4.70
CA LEU A 223 -3.74 -10.64 5.96
C LEU A 223 -4.57 -9.57 6.69
N LEU A 224 -5.42 -8.82 5.96
CA LEU A 224 -6.27 -7.77 6.55
C LEU A 224 -7.17 -8.26 7.69
N PRO A 225 -7.85 -9.44 7.62
CA PRO A 225 -8.64 -9.94 8.74
C PRO A 225 -7.82 -10.29 10.00
N LEU A 226 -6.49 -10.41 9.87
CA LEU A 226 -5.57 -10.68 10.98
C LEU A 226 -4.98 -9.39 11.58
N ASP A 227 -5.47 -8.22 11.17
CA ASP A 227 -4.92 -6.89 11.50
C ASP A 227 -3.42 -6.71 11.17
N ILE A 228 -2.94 -7.44 10.14
CA ILE A 228 -1.57 -7.31 9.65
C ILE A 228 -1.53 -6.27 8.53
N GLN A 229 -0.83 -5.16 8.79
CA GLN A 229 -0.62 -4.10 7.80
C GLN A 229 0.41 -4.54 6.76
N THR A 230 0.06 -4.43 5.49
CA THR A 230 0.94 -4.85 4.41
C THR A 230 1.19 -3.70 3.45
N MET A 231 2.47 -3.44 3.15
CA MET A 231 2.86 -2.61 2.03
C MET A 231 3.24 -3.53 0.87
N SER A 232 2.39 -3.56 -0.15
CA SER A 232 2.61 -4.41 -1.33
C SER A 232 3.27 -3.59 -2.43
N PHE A 233 4.27 -4.12 -3.13
CA PHE A 233 4.80 -3.43 -4.29
C PHE A 233 5.24 -4.36 -5.41
N ALA A 234 5.26 -3.81 -6.61
CA ALA A 234 5.80 -4.43 -7.80
C ALA A 234 6.17 -3.33 -8.82
N PRO A 235 7.13 -3.59 -9.71
CA PRO A 235 7.43 -2.65 -10.79
C PRO A 235 6.23 -2.59 -11.75
N LYS A 236 6.15 -1.51 -12.53
CA LYS A 236 5.27 -1.48 -13.70
C LYS A 236 5.92 -2.33 -14.79
N ASP A 237 5.57 -3.60 -14.86
CA ASP A 237 6.08 -4.53 -15.86
C ASP A 237 5.13 -4.70 -17.05
N GLY A 238 5.60 -5.34 -18.12
CA GLY A 238 4.80 -5.60 -19.32
C GLY A 238 3.66 -6.61 -19.13
N HIS A 239 3.41 -7.11 -17.92
CA HIS A 239 2.30 -8.04 -17.62
C HIS A 239 1.09 -7.29 -17.02
N GLU A 240 0.83 -6.08 -17.51
CA GLU A 240 -0.41 -5.31 -17.36
C GLU A 240 -0.93 -5.15 -15.92
N ASN A 241 -0.51 -4.04 -15.29
CA ASN A 241 -1.24 -3.31 -14.25
C ASN A 241 -1.67 -4.11 -13.00
N GLN A 242 -0.87 -5.07 -12.56
CA GLN A 242 -1.12 -5.88 -11.37
C GLN A 242 -1.37 -5.05 -10.09
N ILE A 243 -0.60 -3.97 -9.92
CA ILE A 243 -0.77 -3.03 -8.80
C ILE A 243 -2.08 -2.23 -8.91
N GLN A 244 -2.54 -1.90 -10.12
CA GLN A 244 -3.82 -1.21 -10.30
C GLN A 244 -4.98 -2.07 -9.80
N PHE A 245 -4.94 -3.39 -10.04
CA PHE A 245 -5.94 -4.31 -9.47
C PHE A 245 -5.92 -4.29 -7.94
N ALA A 246 -4.74 -4.35 -7.31
CA ALA A 246 -4.62 -4.28 -5.85
C ALA A 246 -5.24 -2.98 -5.30
N LEU A 247 -4.91 -1.85 -5.90
CA LEU A 247 -5.43 -0.53 -5.52
C LEU A 247 -6.94 -0.43 -5.74
N GLU A 248 -7.45 -0.92 -6.86
CA GLU A 248 -8.88 -0.89 -7.18
C GLU A 248 -9.70 -1.75 -6.22
N ARG A 249 -9.14 -2.88 -5.77
CA ARG A 249 -9.72 -3.76 -4.73
C ARG A 249 -9.75 -3.12 -3.33
N GLY A 250 -8.97 -2.07 -3.14
CA GLY A 250 -8.80 -1.39 -1.86
C GLY A 250 -7.72 -2.00 -0.96
N ILE A 251 -6.65 -2.53 -1.56
CA ILE A 251 -5.49 -3.13 -0.89
C ILE A 251 -4.30 -2.18 -1.01
N GLY A 252 -3.58 -1.97 0.10
CA GLY A 252 -2.41 -1.08 0.15
C GLY A 252 -1.29 -1.57 -0.76
N ALA A 253 -0.97 -0.76 -1.77
CA ALA A 253 0.08 -1.07 -2.74
C ALA A 253 0.76 0.18 -3.31
N MET A 254 1.96 0.01 -3.88
CA MET A 254 2.73 1.07 -4.54
C MET A 254 3.49 0.50 -5.74
N ILE A 255 3.71 1.32 -6.77
CA ILE A 255 4.65 0.96 -7.84
C ILE A 255 6.07 1.23 -7.35
N SER A 256 6.89 0.19 -7.29
CA SER A 256 8.28 0.31 -6.87
C SER A 256 9.10 -0.87 -7.41
N ALA A 257 10.41 -0.72 -7.49
CA ALA A 257 11.33 -1.75 -7.92
C ALA A 257 12.52 -1.86 -6.96
N LEU A 258 13.13 -3.04 -6.92
CA LEU A 258 14.43 -3.27 -6.30
C LEU A 258 15.47 -3.32 -7.42
N ALA A 259 16.29 -2.28 -7.53
CA ALA A 259 17.32 -2.17 -8.56
C ALA A 259 18.59 -1.53 -7.97
N THR A 260 18.77 -0.20 -8.06
CA THR A 260 19.98 0.50 -7.60
C THR A 260 19.73 1.51 -6.48
N LYS A 261 18.47 1.81 -6.16
CA LYS A 261 18.08 2.69 -5.04
C LYS A 261 17.47 1.95 -3.85
N GLN A 262 17.65 2.52 -2.66
CA GLN A 262 16.95 2.10 -1.44
C GLN A 262 15.45 2.34 -1.58
N LEU A 263 14.66 1.46 -0.96
CA LEU A 263 13.22 1.67 -0.84
C LEU A 263 12.92 2.85 0.09
N PRO A 264 11.82 3.59 -0.13
CA PRO A 264 11.50 4.83 0.58
C PRO A 264 10.93 4.58 1.99
N TYR A 265 11.44 3.55 2.67
CA TYR A 265 11.05 3.14 4.01
C TYR A 265 12.25 3.28 4.96
N PRO A 266 12.02 3.64 6.24
CA PRO A 266 13.06 3.72 7.23
C PRO A 266 13.63 2.33 7.54
N SER A 267 14.78 2.30 8.22
CA SER A 267 15.33 1.03 8.71
C SER A 267 14.40 0.42 9.77
N ASN A 268 14.42 -0.90 9.94
CA ASN A 268 13.60 -1.62 10.94
C ASN A 268 12.09 -1.34 10.80
N SER A 269 11.57 -1.30 9.58
CA SER A 269 10.16 -1.01 9.28
C SER A 269 9.23 -2.21 9.43
N PHE A 270 9.70 -3.42 9.10
CA PHE A 270 8.83 -4.60 8.93
C PHE A 270 9.26 -5.77 9.81
N GLU A 271 8.29 -6.51 10.35
CA GLU A 271 8.55 -7.79 11.02
C GLU A 271 8.67 -8.94 10.02
N MET A 272 8.16 -8.77 8.81
CA MET A 272 8.29 -9.77 7.75
C MET A 272 8.44 -9.14 6.37
N VAL A 273 9.34 -9.71 5.55
CA VAL A 273 9.40 -9.47 4.12
C VAL A 273 9.04 -10.75 3.40
N HIS A 274 8.02 -10.68 2.56
CA HIS A 274 7.50 -11.80 1.79
C HIS A 274 7.82 -11.64 0.31
N CYS A 275 8.35 -12.69 -0.31
CA CYS A 275 8.51 -12.82 -1.75
C CYS A 275 7.98 -14.17 -2.21
N SER A 276 6.99 -14.16 -3.10
CA SER A 276 6.49 -15.36 -3.77
C SER A 276 6.55 -15.21 -5.28
N ARG A 277 7.56 -15.83 -5.92
CA ARG A 277 7.88 -15.65 -7.36
C ARG A 277 8.06 -14.19 -7.73
N CYS A 278 8.66 -13.40 -6.85
CA CYS A 278 8.82 -11.95 -7.04
C CYS A 278 9.78 -11.55 -8.18
N ARG A 279 10.45 -12.51 -8.84
CA ARG A 279 11.42 -12.28 -9.93
C ARG A 279 12.57 -11.36 -9.54
N VAL A 280 13.00 -11.43 -8.28
CA VAL A 280 14.17 -10.74 -7.76
C VAL A 280 15.31 -11.74 -7.61
N ASP A 281 16.46 -11.43 -8.20
CA ASP A 281 17.67 -12.24 -8.13
C ASP A 281 18.48 -11.89 -6.88
N TRP A 282 17.98 -12.32 -5.72
CA TRP A 282 18.53 -12.00 -4.38
C TRP A 282 20.01 -12.34 -4.16
N HIS A 283 20.58 -13.23 -4.98
CA HIS A 283 21.95 -13.73 -4.87
C HIS A 283 22.97 -12.94 -5.70
N GLU A 284 22.49 -12.14 -6.65
CA GLU A 284 23.36 -11.36 -7.54
C GLU A 284 23.94 -10.14 -6.83
N ASN A 285 25.01 -9.58 -7.40
CA ASN A 285 25.70 -8.39 -6.90
C ASN A 285 26.03 -8.49 -5.40
N ASP A 286 26.60 -9.62 -4.98
CA ASP A 286 26.97 -9.89 -3.59
C ASP A 286 25.77 -9.78 -2.61
N GLY A 287 24.55 -10.04 -3.09
CA GLY A 287 23.35 -9.97 -2.27
C GLY A 287 22.97 -8.56 -1.82
N ILE A 288 23.34 -7.52 -2.58
CA ILE A 288 23.02 -6.12 -2.25
C ILE A 288 21.52 -5.89 -1.99
N LEU A 289 20.64 -6.61 -2.70
CA LEU A 289 19.19 -6.54 -2.48
C LEU A 289 18.77 -7.20 -1.16
N LEU A 290 19.44 -8.29 -0.74
CA LEU A 290 19.23 -8.87 0.59
C LEU A 290 19.69 -7.91 1.69
N LYS A 291 20.76 -7.15 1.47
CA LYS A 291 21.26 -6.13 2.40
C LYS A 291 20.27 -4.97 2.56
N GLU A 292 19.54 -4.60 1.51
CA GLU A 292 18.40 -3.67 1.62
C GLU A 292 17.25 -4.27 2.44
N ILE A 293 16.91 -5.54 2.23
CA ILE A 293 15.91 -6.21 3.07
C ILE A 293 16.38 -6.29 4.53
N ASP A 294 17.68 -6.51 4.76
CA ASP A 294 18.24 -6.45 6.12
C ASP A 294 18.05 -5.10 6.78
N ARG A 295 18.27 -4.00 6.05
CA ARG A 295 18.01 -2.65 6.55
C ARG A 295 16.54 -2.48 6.96
N LEU A 296 15.62 -3.01 6.16
CA LEU A 296 14.18 -2.85 6.36
C LEU A 296 13.57 -3.79 7.41
N LEU A 297 14.12 -4.99 7.57
CA LEU A 297 13.66 -5.95 8.58
C LEU A 297 14.05 -5.50 9.98
N ARG A 298 13.09 -5.56 10.91
CA ARG A 298 13.37 -5.44 12.34
C ARG A 298 14.27 -6.59 12.81
N PRO A 299 15.04 -6.40 13.89
CA PRO A 299 15.69 -7.51 14.59
C PRO A 299 14.66 -8.61 14.93
N ASN A 300 15.04 -9.87 14.76
CA ASN A 300 14.17 -11.05 14.83
C ASN A 300 13.03 -11.10 13.79
N GLY A 301 13.05 -10.23 12.78
CA GLY A 301 12.13 -10.29 11.66
C GLY A 301 12.41 -11.43 10.69
N TYR A 302 11.41 -11.75 9.85
CA TYR A 302 11.42 -12.93 8.98
C TYR A 302 11.51 -12.57 7.51
N PHE A 303 12.38 -13.27 6.77
CA PHE A 303 12.37 -13.26 5.31
C PHE A 303 11.75 -14.55 4.79
N VAL A 304 10.62 -14.42 4.07
CA VAL A 304 9.89 -15.55 3.48
C VAL A 304 10.13 -15.56 1.98
N TYR A 305 10.76 -16.63 1.50
CA TYR A 305 11.07 -16.81 0.08
C TYR A 305 10.38 -18.05 -0.47
N SER A 306 9.42 -17.85 -1.36
CA SER A 306 8.75 -18.92 -2.09
C SER A 306 9.10 -18.82 -3.57
N ALA A 307 10.06 -19.63 -4.02
CA ALA A 307 10.61 -19.57 -5.38
C ALA A 307 11.33 -20.88 -5.75
N PRO A 308 11.55 -21.17 -7.06
CA PRO A 308 12.20 -22.40 -7.50
C PRO A 308 13.51 -22.76 -6.79
N PRO A 309 14.44 -21.83 -6.50
CA PRO A 309 15.66 -22.16 -5.78
C PRO A 309 15.42 -22.84 -4.42
N ALA A 310 14.30 -22.54 -3.74
CA ALA A 310 13.99 -23.13 -2.44
C ALA A 310 13.57 -24.60 -2.49
N TYR A 311 13.26 -25.19 -3.66
CA TYR A 311 12.72 -26.55 -3.71
C TYR A 311 13.06 -27.35 -4.97
N LYS A 312 13.47 -26.72 -6.07
CA LYS A 312 13.85 -27.42 -7.30
C LYS A 312 15.33 -27.79 -7.28
N LYS A 313 15.62 -29.06 -7.56
CA LYS A 313 16.98 -29.63 -7.62
C LYS A 313 17.55 -29.75 -9.04
N VAL A 314 17.06 -28.94 -9.98
CA VAL A 314 17.42 -29.01 -11.41
C VAL A 314 17.87 -27.64 -11.91
N LYS A 315 18.56 -27.62 -13.07
CA LYS A 315 19.12 -26.40 -13.66
C LYS A 315 20.13 -25.72 -12.70
N GLU A 316 20.23 -24.41 -12.78
CA GLU A 316 21.08 -23.55 -11.93
C GLU A 316 20.54 -23.34 -10.50
N PHE A 317 19.31 -23.80 -10.19
CA PHE A 317 18.67 -23.56 -8.91
C PHE A 317 19.47 -24.03 -7.68
N PRO A 318 20.18 -25.18 -7.69
CA PRO A 318 21.04 -25.57 -6.58
C PRO A 318 22.20 -24.58 -6.33
N LEU A 319 22.82 -24.05 -7.39
CA LEU A 319 23.90 -23.07 -7.27
C LEU A 319 23.39 -21.73 -6.74
N ILE A 320 22.23 -21.29 -7.22
CA ILE A 320 21.56 -20.09 -6.70
C ILE A 320 21.26 -20.28 -5.21
N TRP A 321 20.72 -21.44 -4.82
CA TRP A 321 20.41 -21.76 -3.43
C TRP A 321 21.65 -21.73 -2.53
N GLU A 322 22.76 -22.32 -2.98
CA GLU A 322 24.05 -22.29 -2.27
C GLU A 322 24.55 -20.86 -2.06
N LYS A 323 24.52 -20.02 -3.11
CA LYS A 323 24.87 -18.60 -3.00
C LYS A 323 24.00 -17.88 -1.96
N LEU A 324 22.68 -18.10 -2.00
CA LEU A 324 21.76 -17.50 -1.03
C LEU A 324 22.09 -17.92 0.41
N LEU A 325 22.36 -19.21 0.65
CA LEU A 325 22.75 -19.71 1.96
C LEU A 325 24.07 -19.07 2.43
N ASN A 326 25.07 -18.95 1.55
CA ASN A 326 26.35 -18.33 1.90
C ASN A 326 26.18 -16.86 2.27
N ILE A 327 25.44 -16.08 1.47
CA ILE A 327 25.19 -14.66 1.72
C ILE A 327 24.40 -14.48 3.02
N THR A 328 23.29 -15.20 3.17
CA THR A 328 22.42 -15.07 4.36
C THR A 328 23.15 -15.51 5.64
N THR A 329 23.96 -16.57 5.58
CA THR A 329 24.81 -16.99 6.72
C THR A 329 25.86 -15.94 7.06
N ALA A 330 26.51 -15.33 6.05
CA ALA A 330 27.47 -14.24 6.27
C ALA A 330 26.79 -13.01 6.93
N MET A 331 25.53 -12.75 6.61
CA MET A 331 24.69 -11.70 7.24
C MET A 331 24.09 -12.10 8.60
N CYS A 332 24.39 -13.31 9.09
CA CYS A 332 23.87 -13.88 10.34
C CYS A 332 22.36 -14.06 10.35
N TRP A 333 21.80 -14.42 9.20
CA TRP A 333 20.43 -14.89 9.11
C TRP A 333 20.41 -16.41 9.28
N LYS A 334 19.47 -16.90 10.07
CA LYS A 334 19.29 -18.33 10.33
C LYS A 334 18.12 -18.86 9.53
N LEU A 335 18.34 -19.88 8.70
CA LEU A 335 17.26 -20.62 8.06
C LEU A 335 16.52 -21.45 9.11
N ILE A 336 15.25 -21.14 9.36
CA ILE A 336 14.43 -21.80 10.40
C ILE A 336 13.46 -22.83 9.82
N ALA A 337 13.06 -22.67 8.56
CA ALA A 337 12.16 -23.60 7.90
C ALA A 337 12.44 -23.67 6.40
N GLN A 338 12.31 -24.87 5.84
CA GLN A 338 12.25 -25.12 4.41
C GLN A 338 11.22 -26.23 4.17
N GLN A 339 10.02 -25.87 3.73
CA GLN A 339 8.92 -26.81 3.53
C GLN A 339 8.21 -26.53 2.21
N VAL A 340 7.87 -27.60 1.50
CA VAL A 340 7.19 -27.56 0.19
C VAL A 340 7.97 -26.72 -0.82
N GLN A 341 7.63 -25.44 -0.97
CA GLN A 341 8.20 -24.51 -1.95
C GLN A 341 8.68 -23.21 -1.31
N THR A 342 8.77 -23.18 0.01
CA THR A 342 8.99 -21.99 0.82
C THR A 342 10.14 -22.23 1.79
N ALA A 343 11.01 -21.22 1.90
CA ALA A 343 12.04 -21.12 2.92
C ALA A 343 11.81 -19.86 3.77
N ILE A 344 12.12 -19.95 5.06
CA ILE A 344 12.01 -18.83 6.02
C ILE A 344 13.33 -18.68 6.76
N TRP A 345 13.87 -17.46 6.72
CA TRP A 345 14.99 -17.05 7.55
C TRP A 345 14.52 -16.10 8.64
N VAL A 346 15.22 -16.10 9.76
CA VAL A 346 15.12 -15.07 10.79
C VAL A 346 16.40 -14.23 10.81
N LYS A 347 16.26 -12.91 10.85
CA LYS A 347 17.36 -11.95 11.07
C LYS A 347 17.70 -11.94 12.55
N GLU A 348 18.78 -12.60 12.95
CA GLU A 348 19.15 -12.67 14.37
C GLU A 348 19.46 -11.28 14.94
N ALA A 349 18.90 -10.97 16.11
CA ALA A 349 19.10 -9.68 16.77
C ALA A 349 20.48 -9.52 17.41
N ASN A 350 21.17 -10.61 17.74
CA ASN A 350 22.46 -10.57 18.41
C ASN A 350 23.58 -10.10 17.43
N PRO A 351 24.24 -8.96 17.69
CA PRO A 351 25.27 -8.43 16.79
C PRO A 351 26.57 -9.24 16.78
N SER A 352 26.78 -10.15 17.73
CA SER A 352 28.05 -10.89 17.91
C SER A 352 28.47 -11.65 16.66
N CYS A 353 27.52 -12.31 15.97
CA CYS A 353 27.83 -13.01 14.73
C CYS A 353 28.27 -12.03 13.62
N ARG A 354 27.61 -10.87 13.50
CA ARG A 354 27.93 -9.86 12.47
C ARG A 354 29.32 -9.28 12.69
N LEU A 355 29.66 -9.01 13.95
CA LEU A 355 31.00 -8.55 14.34
C LEU A 355 32.06 -9.60 13.98
N GLN A 356 31.84 -10.87 14.33
CA GLN A 356 32.77 -11.96 13.99
C GLN A 356 32.95 -12.13 12.47
N ASN A 357 31.87 -12.04 11.70
CA ASN A 357 31.93 -12.13 10.24
C ASN A 357 32.60 -10.91 9.61
N ALA A 358 32.44 -9.72 10.21
CA ALA A 358 33.16 -8.51 9.81
C ALA A 358 34.67 -8.63 10.05
N ASP A 359 35.10 -9.14 11.22
CA ASP A 359 36.51 -9.38 11.53
C ASP A 359 37.16 -10.37 10.55
N ARG A 360 36.38 -11.35 10.08
CA ARG A 360 36.79 -12.32 9.06
C ARG A 360 36.73 -11.79 7.63
N LYS A 361 36.35 -10.53 7.42
CA LYS A 361 36.14 -9.90 6.09
C LYS A 361 35.11 -10.64 5.22
N GLN A 362 34.14 -11.29 5.86
CA GLN A 362 33.02 -11.98 5.19
C GLN A 362 31.79 -11.08 5.07
N LEU A 363 31.73 -9.99 5.85
CA LEU A 363 30.63 -9.04 5.88
C LEU A 363 31.15 -7.61 6.00
N ASN A 364 30.66 -6.70 5.16
CA ASN A 364 30.96 -5.28 5.28
C ASN A 364 29.98 -4.61 6.24
N ILE A 365 30.49 -3.84 7.19
CA ILE A 365 29.68 -3.01 8.09
C ILE A 365 29.55 -1.61 7.50
N CYS A 366 28.34 -1.05 7.52
CA CYS A 366 28.12 0.32 7.06
C CYS A 366 28.77 1.32 8.05
N GLU A 367 29.34 2.40 7.52
CA GLU A 367 29.80 3.51 8.35
C GLU A 367 28.61 4.12 9.14
N ASP A 368 28.89 4.64 10.33
CA ASP A 368 27.91 5.33 11.17
C ASP A 368 27.41 6.57 10.43
N GLU A 369 26.22 6.45 9.86
CA GLU A 369 25.56 7.53 9.15
C GLU A 369 24.39 8.10 9.94
N ASP A 370 24.12 9.37 9.67
CA ASP A 370 22.99 10.09 10.24
C ASP A 370 21.65 9.44 9.86
N GLU A 371 21.09 8.66 10.78
CA GLU A 371 19.79 7.99 10.63
C GLU A 371 18.62 8.98 10.50
N LEU A 372 18.87 10.27 10.73
CA LEU A 372 17.89 11.33 10.50
C LEU A 372 17.66 11.60 9.01
N LYS A 373 18.55 11.14 8.13
CA LYS A 373 18.39 11.31 6.67
C LYS A 373 17.33 10.35 6.09
N SER A 374 16.55 10.88 5.16
CA SER A 374 15.60 10.09 4.37
C SER A 374 16.32 9.07 3.47
N SER A 375 15.72 7.89 3.27
CA SER A 375 16.20 6.91 2.28
C SER A 375 15.77 7.23 0.84
N TRP A 376 15.05 8.33 0.62
CA TRP A 376 14.55 8.73 -0.68
C TRP A 376 15.66 8.96 -1.71
N ASN A 377 15.59 8.25 -2.84
CA ASN A 377 16.58 8.31 -3.93
C ASN A 377 18.03 8.03 -3.50
N MET A 378 18.25 7.41 -2.33
CA MET A 378 19.58 7.02 -1.89
C MET A 378 20.04 5.75 -2.63
N PRO A 379 21.30 5.68 -3.10
CA PRO A 379 21.85 4.45 -3.66
C PRO A 379 21.81 3.30 -2.66
N LEU A 380 21.63 2.08 -3.18
CA LEU A 380 21.81 0.87 -2.39
C LEU A 380 23.22 0.79 -1.84
N LYS A 381 23.34 0.13 -0.69
CA LYS A 381 24.62 -0.04 0.00
C LYS A 381 24.96 -1.50 0.11
N ASN A 382 26.18 -1.84 -0.27
CA ASN A 382 26.70 -3.20 -0.15
C ASN A 382 27.34 -3.46 1.23
N CYS A 383 26.61 -3.12 2.29
CA CYS A 383 27.02 -3.28 3.68
C CYS A 383 25.80 -3.54 4.58
N VAL A 384 26.05 -3.95 5.82
CA VAL A 384 25.02 -4.22 6.84
C VAL A 384 25.22 -3.32 8.05
N LYS A 385 24.13 -2.81 8.62
CA LYS A 385 24.19 -2.02 9.87
C LYS A 385 24.31 -2.93 11.09
N LEU A 386 25.09 -2.48 12.08
CA LEU A 386 25.08 -3.07 13.41
C LEU A 386 23.93 -2.45 14.22
N THR A 387 23.06 -3.29 14.78
CA THR A 387 22.00 -2.82 15.68
C THR A 387 22.63 -2.44 17.02
N SER A 388 22.80 -1.14 17.27
CA SER A 388 23.34 -0.61 18.54
C SER A 388 22.27 -0.18 19.54
N ASP A 389 21.04 0.09 19.07
CA ASP A 389 19.94 0.59 19.91
C ASP A 389 19.20 -0.55 20.61
N GLN A 390 19.24 -0.56 21.95
CA GLN A 390 18.49 -1.52 22.78
C GLN A 390 16.97 -1.47 22.53
N ALA A 391 16.43 -0.29 22.22
CA ALA A 391 15.00 -0.11 21.87
C ALA A 391 14.59 -0.88 20.61
N ASN A 392 15.52 -1.13 19.67
CA ASN A 392 15.25 -1.93 18.48
C ASN A 392 15.30 -3.44 18.75
N LEU A 393 15.77 -3.87 19.92
CA LEU A 393 15.88 -5.27 20.34
C LEU A 393 14.67 -5.74 21.16
N GLU A 394 13.85 -4.82 21.66
CA GLU A 394 12.67 -5.14 22.45
C GLU A 394 11.52 -5.67 21.58
N LYS A 395 10.79 -6.66 22.13
CA LYS A 395 9.59 -7.18 21.48
C LYS A 395 8.51 -6.11 21.51
N LEU A 396 8.06 -5.68 20.33
CA LEU A 396 6.99 -4.70 20.20
C LEU A 396 5.66 -5.25 20.73
N PRO A 397 4.84 -4.41 21.38
CA PRO A 397 3.50 -4.80 21.81
C PRO A 397 2.55 -4.97 20.62
N PRO A 398 1.36 -5.54 20.83
CA PRO A 398 0.33 -5.63 19.80
C PRO A 398 0.08 -4.28 19.11
N ARG A 399 -0.17 -4.31 17.80
CA ARG A 399 -0.36 -3.10 16.98
C ARG A 399 -1.36 -2.09 17.57
N SER A 400 -2.46 -2.58 18.13
CA SER A 400 -3.48 -1.73 18.76
C SER A 400 -2.94 -0.87 19.90
N GLU A 401 -1.96 -1.37 20.65
CA GLU A 401 -1.31 -0.64 21.75
C GLU A 401 -0.28 0.37 21.22
N ARG A 402 0.45 0.00 20.14
CA ARG A 402 1.47 0.83 19.50
C ARG A 402 0.93 2.16 18.97
N LEU A 403 -0.35 2.21 18.59
CA LEU A 403 -0.97 3.44 18.05
C LEU A 403 -0.93 4.62 19.03
N LEU A 404 -0.97 4.36 20.34
CA LEU A 404 -1.00 5.38 21.40
C LEU A 404 0.31 5.43 22.21
N GLN A 405 1.24 4.52 21.96
CA GLN A 405 2.52 4.50 22.64
C GLN A 405 3.48 5.50 21.99
N TYR A 406 4.16 6.30 22.81
CA TYR A 406 5.18 7.23 22.36
C TYR A 406 6.38 6.48 21.73
N PRO A 407 6.70 6.72 20.44
CA PRO A 407 7.87 6.13 19.78
C PRO A 407 9.17 6.77 20.26
N SER A 408 10.17 5.96 20.62
CA SER A 408 11.42 6.47 21.22
C SER A 408 12.28 7.23 20.22
N SER A 409 12.17 6.93 18.93
CA SER A 409 12.87 7.65 17.85
C SER A 409 12.51 9.12 17.77
N LEU A 410 11.33 9.53 18.25
CA LEU A 410 10.90 10.94 18.28
C LEU A 410 11.79 11.82 19.16
N ALA A 411 12.37 11.26 20.23
CA ALA A 411 13.24 12.01 21.12
C ALA A 411 14.49 12.54 20.39
N ARG A 412 15.01 11.76 19.42
CA ARG A 412 16.20 12.10 18.62
C ARG A 412 15.98 13.29 17.69
N ILE A 413 14.72 13.60 17.37
CA ILE A 413 14.32 14.75 16.55
C ILE A 413 13.64 15.86 17.37
N GLY A 414 13.80 15.83 18.69
CA GLY A 414 13.33 16.88 19.60
C GLY A 414 11.82 16.91 19.83
N ILE A 415 11.10 15.84 19.50
CA ILE A 415 9.66 15.72 19.74
C ILE A 415 9.46 14.95 21.04
N ASN A 416 8.81 15.56 22.03
CA ASN A 416 8.58 14.94 23.34
C ASN A 416 7.18 14.29 23.44
N VAL A 417 6.94 13.58 24.54
CA VAL A 417 5.68 12.86 24.82
C VAL A 417 4.47 13.78 24.76
N GLN A 418 4.57 15.00 25.32
CA GLN A 418 3.45 15.95 25.34
C GLN A 418 3.06 16.41 23.94
N MET A 419 4.05 16.63 23.06
CA MET A 419 3.81 16.98 21.65
C MET A 419 3.13 15.84 20.89
N PHE A 420 3.58 14.60 21.12
CA PHE A 420 2.98 13.40 20.53
C PHE A 420 1.53 13.17 20.98
N ASP A 421 1.26 13.30 22.28
CA ASP A 421 -0.09 13.16 22.84
C ASP A 421 -1.02 14.26 22.31
N SER A 422 -0.52 15.49 22.22
CA SER A 422 -1.27 16.62 21.67
C SER A 422 -1.62 16.41 20.20
N ASP A 423 -0.69 15.93 19.37
CA ASP A 423 -0.95 15.58 17.96
C ASP A 423 -2.01 14.48 17.85
N THR A 424 -1.88 13.43 18.67
CA THR A 424 -2.82 12.29 18.66
C THR A 424 -4.23 12.72 19.05
N LEU A 425 -4.39 13.52 20.11
CA LEU A 425 -5.70 14.03 20.55
C LEU A 425 -6.29 14.99 19.52
N PHE A 426 -5.47 15.88 18.97
CA PHE A 426 -5.89 16.82 17.94
C PHE A 426 -6.47 16.10 16.72
N TRP A 427 -5.77 15.11 16.17
CA TRP A 427 -6.26 14.38 14.99
C TRP A 427 -7.49 13.53 15.29
N GLN A 428 -7.61 12.95 16.49
CA GLN A 428 -8.84 12.27 16.91
C GLN A 428 -10.06 13.22 16.88
N GLU A 429 -9.90 14.46 17.30
CA GLU A 429 -10.94 15.48 17.23
C GLU A 429 -11.22 15.90 15.78
N GLN A 430 -10.19 16.22 14.99
CA GLN A 430 -10.37 16.69 13.62
C GLN A 430 -11.05 15.65 12.72
N ILE A 431 -10.74 14.35 12.88
CA ILE A 431 -11.43 13.28 12.16
C ILE A 431 -12.93 13.26 12.44
N ARG A 432 -13.37 13.55 13.68
CA ARG A 432 -14.81 13.64 14.01
C ARG A 432 -15.48 14.79 13.26
N HIS A 433 -14.81 15.95 13.19
CA HIS A 433 -15.31 17.09 12.42
C HIS A 433 -15.36 16.77 10.92
N TYR A 434 -14.30 16.23 10.34
CA TYR A 434 -14.24 15.90 8.92
C TYR A 434 -15.34 14.91 8.51
N ARG A 435 -15.61 13.87 9.30
CA ARG A 435 -16.73 12.95 9.03
C ARG A 435 -18.07 13.67 8.97
N LYS A 436 -18.34 14.55 9.92
CA LYS A 436 -19.59 15.33 9.95
C LYS A 436 -19.71 16.26 8.74
N LEU A 437 -18.62 16.93 8.37
CA LEU A 437 -18.61 17.91 7.29
C LEU A 437 -18.67 17.27 5.90
N MET A 438 -18.01 16.12 5.68
CA MET A 438 -18.11 15.39 4.42
C MET A 438 -19.51 14.78 4.24
N GLY A 439 -20.19 14.40 5.33
CA GLY A 439 -21.56 13.89 5.29
C GLY A 439 -21.71 12.59 4.48
N VAL A 440 -20.63 11.79 4.39
CA VAL A 440 -20.62 10.52 3.66
C VAL A 440 -20.61 9.34 4.60
N ASP A 441 -21.20 8.25 4.13
CA ASP A 441 -21.12 6.94 4.77
C ASP A 441 -19.65 6.50 4.85
N PRO A 442 -19.13 6.10 6.03
CA PRO A 442 -17.76 5.63 6.19
C PRO A 442 -17.35 4.51 5.21
N SER A 443 -18.30 3.69 4.73
CA SER A 443 -18.05 2.63 3.74
C SER A 443 -17.67 3.15 2.34
N GLN A 444 -17.84 4.46 2.08
CA GLN A 444 -17.44 5.10 0.83
C GLN A 444 -15.95 5.46 0.78
N ILE A 445 -15.26 5.44 1.93
CA ILE A 445 -13.84 5.76 2.02
C ILE A 445 -13.09 4.47 2.38
N ARG A 446 -12.11 4.09 1.55
CA ARG A 446 -11.26 2.92 1.79
C ARG A 446 -9.77 3.26 1.63
N ASN A 447 -9.41 3.84 0.50
CA ASN A 447 -8.04 4.20 0.15
C ASN A 447 -7.78 5.65 0.60
N VAL A 448 -6.97 5.85 1.62
CA VAL A 448 -6.66 7.17 2.16
C VAL A 448 -5.17 7.46 2.00
N MET A 449 -4.83 8.71 1.71
CA MET A 449 -3.46 9.19 1.73
C MET A 449 -3.36 10.42 2.60
N ASP A 450 -2.47 10.36 3.59
CA ASP A 450 -2.05 11.53 4.35
C ASP A 450 -0.74 12.03 3.74
N MET A 451 -0.82 13.13 3.02
CA MET A 451 0.26 13.63 2.18
C MET A 451 1.39 14.29 2.99
N ASN A 452 1.09 14.68 4.23
CA ASN A 452 2.06 15.13 5.21
C ASN A 452 1.68 14.54 6.58
N ALA A 453 2.09 13.29 6.79
CA ALA A 453 1.64 12.50 7.93
C ALA A 453 2.21 12.97 9.27
N TYR A 454 3.31 13.72 9.27
CA TYR A 454 4.03 14.13 10.48
C TYR A 454 4.22 12.95 11.45
N LEU A 455 3.47 12.83 12.55
CA LEU A 455 3.60 11.72 13.51
C LEU A 455 2.66 10.52 13.24
N GLY A 456 1.83 10.59 12.20
CA GLY A 456 0.83 9.57 11.87
C GLY A 456 -0.46 9.66 12.69
N GLY A 457 -0.70 10.77 13.40
CA GLY A 457 -1.88 10.95 14.25
C GLY A 457 -3.20 10.88 13.48
N PHE A 458 -3.23 11.40 12.25
CA PHE A 458 -4.40 11.30 11.36
C PHE A 458 -4.75 9.84 11.04
N ALA A 459 -3.77 9.03 10.65
CA ALA A 459 -3.98 7.61 10.38
C ALA A 459 -4.34 6.82 11.65
N ALA A 460 -3.71 7.14 12.78
CA ALA A 460 -4.05 6.54 14.07
C ALA A 460 -5.51 6.82 14.47
N ALA A 461 -6.00 8.04 14.24
CA ALA A 461 -7.40 8.41 14.46
C ALA A 461 -8.39 7.69 13.52
N LEU A 462 -7.92 7.17 12.39
CA LEU A 462 -8.71 6.37 11.44
C LEU A 462 -8.63 4.86 11.68
N SER A 463 -7.82 4.39 12.65
CA SER A 463 -7.53 2.97 12.88
C SER A 463 -8.75 2.08 13.13
N THR A 464 -9.83 2.65 13.67
CA THR A 464 -11.10 1.95 13.93
C THR A 464 -12.01 1.85 12.72
N SER A 465 -11.63 2.48 11.61
CA SER A 465 -12.38 2.45 10.35
C SER A 465 -11.75 1.46 9.38
N PRO A 466 -12.53 0.85 8.47
CA PRO A 466 -12.04 -0.14 7.53
C PRO A 466 -11.27 0.51 6.37
N VAL A 467 -10.33 1.41 6.67
CA VAL A 467 -9.49 2.13 5.71
C VAL A 467 -8.05 1.64 5.80
N TRP A 468 -7.27 1.88 4.75
CA TRP A 468 -5.82 1.86 4.85
C TRP A 468 -5.30 3.24 4.49
N VAL A 469 -4.23 3.66 5.17
CA VAL A 469 -3.67 5.01 5.02
C VAL A 469 -2.24 4.89 4.52
N MET A 470 -1.97 5.47 3.36
CA MET A 470 -0.60 5.77 2.93
C MET A 470 -0.12 7.02 3.67
N ASN A 471 0.75 6.84 4.67
CA ASN A 471 1.34 7.95 5.41
C ASN A 471 2.58 8.45 4.67
N VAL A 472 2.53 9.66 4.13
CA VAL A 472 3.66 10.24 3.41
C VAL A 472 4.40 11.24 4.29
N VAL A 473 5.71 11.09 4.40
CA VAL A 473 6.59 12.08 5.03
C VAL A 473 7.38 12.79 3.93
N PRO A 474 7.14 14.10 3.70
CA PRO A 474 7.93 14.88 2.74
C PRO A 474 9.42 14.82 3.05
N VAL A 475 10.25 14.58 2.03
CA VAL A 475 11.71 14.40 2.17
C VAL A 475 12.45 15.63 2.72
N SER A 476 11.85 16.79 2.57
CA SER A 476 12.35 18.09 3.05
C SER A 476 11.99 18.38 4.52
N LEU A 477 11.25 17.49 5.19
CA LEU A 477 10.88 17.60 6.60
C LEU A 477 11.68 16.60 7.45
N ASN A 478 11.60 16.76 8.77
CA ASN A 478 12.20 15.83 9.72
C ASN A 478 11.73 14.39 9.47
N ASN A 479 12.65 13.43 9.59
CA ASN A 479 12.34 12.02 9.46
C ASN A 479 11.51 11.51 10.65
N THR A 480 10.18 11.64 10.53
CA THR A 480 9.21 11.07 11.46
C THR A 480 8.68 9.71 11.00
N LEU A 481 9.09 9.23 9.83
CA LEU A 481 8.54 8.01 9.25
C LEU A 481 8.91 6.78 10.08
N ALA A 482 10.09 6.75 10.70
CA ALA A 482 10.48 5.68 11.63
C ALA A 482 9.46 5.54 12.78
N ALA A 483 9.06 6.67 13.39
CA ALA A 483 8.05 6.70 14.45
C ALA A 483 6.67 6.23 13.96
N ILE A 484 6.28 6.55 12.73
CA ILE A 484 5.04 6.04 12.11
C ILE A 484 5.07 4.51 12.02
N TYR A 485 6.20 3.92 11.63
CA TYR A 485 6.36 2.46 11.59
C TYR A 485 6.39 1.83 13.00
N GLU A 486 7.00 2.48 13.99
CA GLU A 486 6.93 2.06 15.41
C GLU A 486 5.48 2.01 15.92
N ARG A 487 4.62 2.95 15.52
CA ARG A 487 3.17 2.94 15.82
C ARG A 487 2.37 1.80 15.15
N GLY A 488 3.00 1.02 14.27
CA GLY A 488 2.32 -0.03 13.51
C GLY A 488 1.56 0.47 12.28
N LEU A 489 1.94 1.63 11.75
CA LEU A 489 1.37 2.20 10.53
C LEU A 489 2.34 1.99 9.35
N VAL A 490 1.85 2.15 8.11
CA VAL A 490 2.67 2.03 6.90
C VAL A 490 2.73 3.37 6.16
N GLY A 491 3.84 3.62 5.48
CA GLY A 491 4.07 4.90 4.82
C GLY A 491 5.33 4.90 3.97
N ALA A 492 5.60 6.03 3.30
CA ALA A 492 6.75 6.21 2.44
C ALA A 492 7.28 7.65 2.51
N PHE A 493 8.58 7.81 2.29
CA PHE A 493 9.12 9.12 1.93
C PHE A 493 8.70 9.49 0.51
N HIS A 494 8.48 10.78 0.28
CA HIS A 494 8.20 11.28 -1.06
C HIS A 494 8.56 12.76 -1.22
N ASN A 495 8.93 13.15 -2.43
CA ASN A 495 9.02 14.56 -2.81
C ASN A 495 7.80 14.97 -3.63
N TRP A 496 6.94 15.84 -3.10
CA TRP A 496 5.72 16.28 -3.80
C TRP A 496 5.95 17.17 -5.03
N CYS A 497 7.19 17.60 -5.29
CA CYS A 497 7.56 18.15 -6.60
C CYS A 497 7.70 17.10 -7.70
N GLU A 498 7.40 15.86 -7.37
CA GLU A 498 7.57 14.69 -8.19
C GLU A 498 6.27 13.86 -8.12
N PRO A 499 5.69 13.40 -9.25
CA PRO A 499 4.42 12.64 -9.23
C PRO A 499 4.50 11.34 -8.44
N PHE A 500 3.56 11.01 -7.55
CA PHE A 500 3.63 9.81 -6.70
C PHE A 500 3.56 8.51 -7.52
N SER A 501 4.30 7.46 -7.12
CA SER A 501 4.35 6.16 -7.82
C SER A 501 3.08 5.32 -7.59
N THR A 502 1.96 5.79 -8.14
CA THR A 502 0.64 5.15 -8.06
C THR A 502 -0.17 5.38 -9.34
N TYR A 503 -1.19 4.55 -9.57
CA TYR A 503 -2.11 4.70 -10.69
C TYR A 503 -3.04 5.91 -10.48
N PRO A 504 -3.52 6.56 -11.56
CA PRO A 504 -4.57 7.57 -11.44
C PRO A 504 -5.82 7.01 -10.76
N ARG A 505 -6.58 7.88 -10.06
CA ARG A 505 -7.86 7.53 -9.41
C ARG A 505 -7.72 6.37 -8.41
N THR A 506 -6.72 6.46 -7.54
CA THR A 506 -6.43 5.44 -6.51
C THR A 506 -7.11 5.75 -5.18
N TYR A 507 -7.11 7.01 -4.74
CA TYR A 507 -7.50 7.38 -3.38
C TYR A 507 -8.91 7.95 -3.30
N ASP A 508 -9.67 7.53 -2.30
CA ASP A 508 -11.00 8.06 -1.99
C ASP A 508 -10.91 9.35 -1.16
N LEU A 509 -9.81 9.51 -0.40
CA LEU A 509 -9.52 10.69 0.41
C LEU A 509 -8.03 11.04 0.39
N LEU A 510 -7.73 12.29 0.03
CA LEU A 510 -6.43 12.92 0.24
C LEU A 510 -6.51 13.91 1.40
N HIS A 511 -5.55 13.88 2.29
CA HIS A 511 -5.40 14.83 3.38
C HIS A 511 -4.06 15.56 3.25
N ALA A 512 -4.10 16.89 3.26
CA ALA A 512 -2.93 17.76 3.18
C ALA A 512 -2.97 18.79 4.32
N SER A 513 -2.09 18.62 5.30
CA SER A 513 -1.93 19.55 6.44
C SER A 513 -0.59 20.28 6.31
N HIS A 514 -0.65 21.60 6.12
CA HIS A 514 0.49 22.51 5.91
C HIS A 514 1.49 22.08 4.81
N LEU A 515 1.08 21.17 3.93
CA LEU A 515 1.92 20.63 2.87
C LEU A 515 2.23 21.70 1.81
N LEU A 516 1.22 22.44 1.39
CA LEU A 516 1.31 23.30 0.22
C LEU A 516 2.10 24.57 0.54
N SER A 517 1.90 25.16 1.72
CA SER A 517 2.77 26.25 2.19
C SER A 517 4.21 25.81 2.37
N HIS A 518 4.47 24.60 2.89
CA HIS A 518 5.83 24.08 3.03
C HIS A 518 6.58 24.08 1.70
N TYR A 519 5.99 23.54 0.63
CA TYR A 519 6.62 23.53 -0.69
C TYR A 519 6.73 24.91 -1.33
N LEU A 520 5.80 25.82 -1.05
CA LEU A 520 5.88 27.22 -1.49
C LEU A 520 7.01 27.97 -0.79
N ASP A 521 7.21 27.76 0.51
CA ASP A 521 8.19 28.49 1.33
C ASP A 521 9.63 28.08 0.98
N ILE A 522 9.89 26.79 0.72
CA ILE A 522 11.24 26.32 0.35
C ILE A 522 11.64 26.73 -1.08
N GLY A 523 10.67 27.06 -1.95
CA GLY A 523 10.93 27.62 -3.29
C GLY A 523 11.62 26.68 -4.29
N GLU A 524 11.85 25.42 -3.95
CA GLU A 524 12.55 24.46 -4.80
C GLU A 524 11.59 23.56 -5.59
N GLY A 525 11.77 23.52 -6.91
CA GLY A 525 11.44 22.34 -7.74
C GLY A 525 10.02 22.21 -8.30
N CYS A 526 8.99 22.86 -7.74
CA CYS A 526 7.63 22.81 -8.28
C CYS A 526 6.73 23.97 -7.81
N LEU A 527 5.61 24.18 -8.49
CA LEU A 527 4.58 25.15 -8.10
C LEU A 527 3.38 24.47 -7.44
N LEU A 528 2.54 25.28 -6.79
CA LEU A 528 1.27 24.84 -6.21
C LEU A 528 0.41 24.08 -7.23
N GLU A 529 0.33 24.57 -8.46
CA GLU A 529 -0.42 23.96 -9.54
C GLU A 529 0.07 22.55 -9.90
N ASP A 530 1.37 22.29 -9.77
CA ASP A 530 1.94 20.98 -10.07
C ASP A 530 1.50 19.95 -9.00
N ILE A 531 1.46 20.36 -7.72
CA ILE A 531 0.99 19.51 -6.62
C ILE A 531 -0.53 19.28 -6.72
N ILE A 532 -1.32 20.32 -7.00
CA ILE A 532 -2.78 20.19 -7.19
C ILE A 532 -3.12 19.29 -8.38
N LEU A 533 -2.36 19.36 -9.48
CA LEU A 533 -2.51 18.46 -10.62
C LEU A 533 -2.22 16.99 -10.25
N GLU A 534 -1.19 16.76 -9.43
CA GLU A 534 -0.90 15.42 -8.94
C GLU A 534 -2.00 14.90 -8.00
N MET A 535 -2.52 15.74 -7.12
CA MET A 535 -3.68 15.42 -6.28
C MET A 535 -4.89 15.04 -7.13
N ASP A 536 -5.17 15.79 -8.21
CA ASP A 536 -6.24 15.48 -9.14
C ASP A 536 -6.04 14.12 -9.81
N ARG A 537 -4.82 13.83 -10.28
CA ARG A 537 -4.49 12.57 -10.94
C ARG A 537 -4.81 11.37 -10.03
N ILE A 538 -4.44 11.43 -8.76
CA ILE A 538 -4.50 10.27 -7.85
C ILE A 538 -5.83 10.16 -7.08
N VAL A 539 -6.61 11.24 -6.92
CA VAL A 539 -7.93 11.18 -6.27
C VAL A 539 -8.99 10.63 -7.24
N ARG A 540 -9.86 9.77 -6.72
CA ARG A 540 -10.97 9.18 -7.47
C ARG A 540 -12.04 10.21 -7.83
N PRO A 541 -12.80 10.00 -8.93
CA PRO A 541 -14.05 10.73 -9.14
C PRO A 541 -14.95 10.61 -7.90
N GLN A 542 -15.54 11.73 -7.46
CA GLN A 542 -16.28 11.87 -6.21
C GLN A 542 -15.47 11.72 -4.91
N GLY A 543 -14.17 11.47 -4.98
CA GLY A 543 -13.26 11.44 -3.84
C GLY A 543 -13.06 12.82 -3.22
N PHE A 544 -12.60 12.82 -1.98
CA PHE A 544 -12.42 14.01 -1.15
C PHE A 544 -10.97 14.45 -1.09
N VAL A 545 -10.77 15.75 -1.00
CA VAL A 545 -9.48 16.36 -0.71
C VAL A 545 -9.66 17.35 0.43
N ILE A 546 -8.98 17.12 1.55
CA ILE A 546 -9.03 17.99 2.73
C ILE A 546 -7.71 18.77 2.80
N ILE A 547 -7.80 20.10 2.81
CA ILE A 547 -6.64 20.98 2.81
C ILE A 547 -6.74 21.93 4.00
N ARG A 548 -5.76 21.83 4.90
CA ARG A 548 -5.56 22.70 6.07
C ARG A 548 -4.20 23.36 5.89
N ASP A 549 -4.17 24.67 5.64
CA ASP A 549 -2.94 25.36 5.25
C ASP A 549 -3.03 26.88 5.55
N LYS A 550 -1.96 27.64 5.28
CA LYS A 550 -1.93 29.10 5.48
C LYS A 550 -3.04 29.78 4.66
N LEU A 551 -3.57 30.90 5.18
CA LEU A 551 -4.67 31.64 4.56
C LEU A 551 -4.42 32.03 3.09
N SER A 552 -3.20 32.43 2.75
CA SER A 552 -2.81 32.78 1.37
C SER A 552 -2.91 31.58 0.42
N VAL A 553 -2.52 30.39 0.90
CA VAL A 553 -2.60 29.13 0.15
C VAL A 553 -4.05 28.70 -0.01
N ILE A 554 -4.83 28.71 1.06
CA ILE A 554 -6.26 28.37 1.05
C ILE A 554 -7.02 29.25 0.05
N SER A 555 -6.74 30.56 0.06
CA SER A 555 -7.37 31.51 -0.87
C SER A 555 -7.03 31.17 -2.33
N ARG A 556 -5.76 30.91 -2.64
CA ARG A 556 -5.31 30.53 -3.99
C ARG A 556 -5.90 29.19 -4.44
N VAL A 557 -5.92 28.18 -3.57
CA VAL A 557 -6.51 26.85 -3.88
C VAL A 557 -8.00 26.99 -4.18
N ARG A 558 -8.74 27.78 -3.38
CA ARG A 558 -10.18 28.01 -3.59
C ARG A 558 -10.47 28.62 -4.96
N GLU A 559 -9.62 29.51 -5.45
CA GLU A 559 -9.77 30.13 -6.77
C GLU A 559 -9.45 29.16 -7.91
N MET A 560 -8.45 28.28 -7.74
CA MET A 560 -8.04 27.35 -8.81
C MET A 560 -8.83 26.04 -8.84
N ALA A 561 -9.32 25.54 -7.71
CA ALA A 561 -9.95 24.22 -7.62
C ALA A 561 -11.13 24.00 -8.61
N PRO A 562 -12.00 24.98 -8.89
CA PRO A 562 -13.00 24.86 -9.96
C PRO A 562 -12.41 24.62 -11.35
N LYS A 563 -11.21 25.17 -11.64
CA LYS A 563 -10.47 24.94 -12.90
C LYS A 563 -9.98 23.49 -13.05
N PHE A 564 -9.86 22.76 -11.94
CA PHE A 564 -9.57 21.32 -11.87
C PHE A 564 -10.84 20.46 -11.75
N LEU A 565 -12.04 21.04 -11.95
CA LEU A 565 -13.32 20.35 -11.81
C LEU A 565 -13.59 19.83 -10.40
N TRP A 566 -13.21 20.59 -9.38
CA TRP A 566 -13.52 20.29 -7.99
C TRP A 566 -14.61 21.22 -7.44
N ASP A 567 -15.52 20.66 -6.65
CA ASP A 567 -16.40 21.44 -5.79
C ASP A 567 -15.68 21.74 -4.47
N VAL A 568 -15.79 22.97 -3.98
CA VAL A 568 -15.05 23.43 -2.79
C VAL A 568 -16.01 23.91 -1.72
N LYS A 569 -15.84 23.42 -0.49
CA LYS A 569 -16.49 23.95 0.70
C LYS A 569 -15.43 24.45 1.69
N GLN A 570 -15.60 25.68 2.16
CA GLN A 570 -14.73 26.28 3.16
C GLN A 570 -15.39 26.17 4.54
N HIS A 571 -14.60 25.77 5.53
CA HIS A 571 -15.02 25.66 6.92
C HIS A 571 -13.99 26.32 7.83
N VAL A 572 -14.44 26.74 9.01
CA VAL A 572 -13.57 27.22 10.10
C VAL A 572 -13.48 26.10 11.12
N LEU A 573 -12.25 25.69 11.47
CA LEU A 573 -11.97 24.68 12.48
C LEU A 573 -10.81 25.16 13.36
N ASP A 574 -10.69 24.59 14.56
CA ASP A 574 -9.57 24.90 15.44
C ASP A 574 -8.29 24.21 14.98
N ASN A 575 -7.17 24.94 15.07
CA ASN A 575 -5.83 24.41 14.89
C ASN A 575 -5.26 23.82 16.20
N GLY A 576 -4.04 23.29 16.15
CA GLY A 576 -3.38 22.69 17.33
C GLY A 576 -3.17 23.66 18.51
N GLN A 577 -3.30 24.97 18.30
CA GLN A 577 -3.23 26.02 19.33
C GLN A 577 -4.62 26.54 19.75
N ARG A 578 -5.72 25.88 19.34
CA ARG A 578 -7.10 26.33 19.54
C ARG A 578 -7.39 27.72 18.98
N LYS A 579 -6.73 28.06 17.88
CA LYS A 579 -7.05 29.24 17.08
C LYS A 579 -7.81 28.79 15.85
N GLU A 580 -8.79 29.59 15.45
CA GLU A 580 -9.53 29.36 14.22
C GLU A 580 -8.61 29.37 13.00
N GLU A 581 -8.76 28.37 12.14
CA GLU A 581 -8.15 28.31 10.83
C GLU A 581 -9.12 27.84 9.76
N LEU A 582 -8.83 28.19 8.51
CA LEU A 582 -9.64 27.79 7.37
C LEU A 582 -9.22 26.41 6.87
N VAL A 583 -10.22 25.56 6.66
CA VAL A 583 -10.05 24.24 6.06
C VAL A 583 -10.93 24.14 4.82
N LEU A 584 -10.35 23.69 3.72
CA LEU A 584 -11.09 23.35 2.51
C LEU A 584 -11.42 21.86 2.52
N ILE A 585 -12.68 21.54 2.25
CA ILE A 585 -13.14 20.20 1.91
C ILE A 585 -13.59 20.27 0.45
N CYS A 586 -12.74 19.74 -0.42
CA CYS A 586 -12.98 19.67 -1.85
C CYS A 586 -13.50 18.28 -2.22
N ARG A 587 -14.33 18.22 -3.28
CA ARG A 587 -14.81 16.96 -3.86
C ARG A 587 -14.60 16.99 -5.37
N LYS A 588 -13.88 16.00 -5.91
CA LYS A 588 -13.65 15.89 -7.35
C LYS A 588 -14.94 15.53 -8.06
N LYS A 589 -15.33 16.26 -9.11
CA LYS A 589 -16.53 15.93 -9.91
C LYS A 589 -16.33 14.63 -10.66
N PHE A 590 -17.42 13.90 -10.90
CA PHE A 590 -17.40 12.78 -11.82
C PHE A 590 -17.73 13.28 -13.23
N TRP A 591 -16.75 13.20 -14.12
CA TRP A 591 -16.83 13.57 -15.52
C TRP A 591 -16.18 12.49 -16.39
N ALA A 592 -16.54 12.44 -17.67
CA ALA A 592 -16.00 11.54 -18.67
C ALA A 592 -15.94 12.25 -20.04
N ILE A 593 -15.01 11.83 -20.89
CA ILE A 593 -14.92 12.26 -22.28
C ILE A 593 -15.38 11.10 -23.17
N PHE A 594 -16.21 11.39 -24.18
CA PHE A 594 -16.83 10.39 -25.06
C PHE A 594 -16.12 10.29 -26.41
#